data_AF-A0A0F9MPR8-F1
#
_entry.id   AF-A0A0F9MPR8-F1
#
_cell.length_a   1.000
_cell.length_b   1.000
_cell.length_c   1.000
_cell.angle_alpha   90.00
_cell.angle_beta   90.00
_cell.angle_gamma   90.00
#
_symmetry.space_group_name_H-M   'P 1'
#
loop_
_entity.id
_entity.type
_entity.pdbx_description
1 polymer ?
#
loop_
_entity_poly.entity_id
_entity_poly.type
_entity_poly.pdbx_seq_one_letter_code
_entity_poly.pdbx_strand_id
1 'polypeptide(L)'
;MAVEDFTTYTKVDPSGWITVSSSRITATNLNRNADAYVYKDKGVDYFAGNFTHELTLRATANVNFSVVMMWSLTNDLDDFKGLDDNNKDSLHLKLDHQGGVNQAKLVLRELDGGTLYSSSALTIQHDTDYYLTIVRDESVGTYGTLYCRVYFDAARTNLFATLTRTLQSSKKDFRYVLLSQSTNSGHSIYAISGYIENLEQWNQLFVAPTITTQAVSDIAETTATGNGNITDLGSPNPTAHGVCWNTVGSPTIANDKTDEGAAGATGAFTSGMTNLDPGTLYYVRAYATNSSGTSYGSEVMFTTLSVAAGYSQAHII
;
A
#
# COMPACT_ATOMS: atom_id res chain seq x y z
N MET A 1 14.47 0.96 -7.18
CA MET A 1 14.94 0.92 -5.79
C MET A 1 15.74 2.17 -5.56
N ALA A 2 15.25 3.08 -4.73
CA ALA A 2 16.01 4.24 -4.31
C ALA A 2 16.27 4.08 -2.81
N VAL A 3 17.54 4.14 -2.42
CA VAL A 3 17.92 4.24 -1.01
C VAL A 3 17.41 5.59 -0.51
N GLU A 4 16.66 5.57 0.59
CA GLU A 4 16.19 6.78 1.25
C GLU A 4 17.36 7.60 1.77
N ASP A 5 17.33 8.91 1.56
CA ASP A 5 18.26 9.85 2.20
C ASP A 5 17.70 10.28 3.56
N PHE A 6 18.23 9.72 4.64
CA PHE A 6 17.76 10.03 5.99
C PHE A 6 18.10 11.46 6.43
N THR A 7 19.00 12.19 5.76
CA THR A 7 19.18 13.63 6.06
C THR A 7 17.94 14.46 5.73
N THR A 8 17.02 13.90 4.93
CA THR A 8 15.72 14.52 4.64
C THR A 8 14.64 14.19 5.67
N TYR A 9 14.94 13.34 6.67
CA TYR A 9 14.01 12.94 7.73
C TYR A 9 14.07 13.95 8.88
N THR A 10 12.96 14.09 9.59
CA THR A 10 12.90 14.91 10.80
C THR A 10 13.33 14.07 12.00
N LYS A 11 14.23 14.62 12.81
CA LYS A 11 14.68 14.00 14.06
C LYS A 11 14.02 14.67 15.27
N VAL A 12 13.37 13.87 16.10
CA VAL A 12 12.94 14.23 17.45
C VAL A 12 13.85 13.48 18.41
N ASP A 13 14.70 14.19 19.15
CA ASP A 13 15.73 13.58 19.99
C ASP A 13 16.23 14.60 21.05
N PRO A 14 15.43 14.87 22.09
CA PRO A 14 15.75 15.89 23.10
C PRO A 14 17.01 15.56 23.91
N SER A 15 17.42 14.29 23.91
CA SER A 15 18.55 13.79 24.71
C SER A 15 19.82 13.52 23.90
N GLY A 16 19.79 13.72 22.57
CA GLY A 16 20.96 13.56 21.70
C GLY A 16 21.42 12.11 21.50
N TRP A 17 20.53 11.13 21.61
CA TRP A 17 20.85 9.71 21.46
C TRP A 17 20.94 9.23 20.01
N ILE A 18 20.41 10.02 19.07
CA ILE A 18 20.28 9.60 17.67
C ILE A 18 21.16 10.48 16.77
N THR A 19 22.03 9.83 16.00
CA THR A 19 22.81 10.45 14.93
C THR A 19 22.28 10.00 13.57
N VAL A 20 22.16 10.92 12.62
CA VAL A 20 21.63 10.67 11.27
C VAL A 20 22.69 11.06 10.23
N SER A 21 22.99 10.12 9.32
CA SER A 21 23.68 10.38 8.05
C SER A 21 22.71 10.14 6.89
N SER A 22 23.14 10.28 5.63
CA SER A 22 22.26 10.01 4.49
C SER A 22 21.81 8.55 4.40
N SER A 23 22.62 7.61 4.86
CA SER A 23 22.34 6.18 4.73
C SER A 23 22.12 5.46 6.06
N ARG A 24 22.41 6.08 7.21
CA ARG A 24 22.38 5.41 8.51
C ARG A 24 21.77 6.27 9.62
N ILE A 25 20.97 5.62 10.46
CA ILE A 25 20.49 6.16 11.74
C ILE A 25 21.13 5.32 12.85
N THR A 26 21.94 5.95 13.69
CA THR A 26 22.63 5.32 14.80
C THR A 26 22.01 5.78 16.11
N ALA A 27 21.51 4.83 16.89
CA ALA A 27 21.06 5.04 18.26
C ALA A 27 22.19 4.67 19.24
N THR A 28 22.54 5.58 20.13
CA THR A 28 23.56 5.38 21.17
C THR A 28 22.94 5.60 22.54
N ASN A 29 22.85 4.52 23.32
CA ASN A 29 22.21 4.49 24.64
C ASN A 29 20.78 5.06 24.62
N LEU A 30 20.03 4.72 23.57
CA LEU A 30 18.63 5.10 23.44
C LEU A 30 17.82 4.36 24.52
N ASN A 31 17.38 5.10 25.54
CA ASN A 31 16.61 4.56 26.66
C ASN A 31 15.11 4.80 26.50
N ARG A 32 14.34 4.42 27.52
CA ARG A 32 12.87 4.43 27.50
C ARG A 32 12.31 5.62 28.29
N ASN A 33 12.96 6.78 28.28
CA ASN A 33 12.57 7.94 29.11
C ASN A 33 12.56 9.29 28.38
N ALA A 34 12.45 9.28 27.05
CA ALA A 34 12.13 10.49 26.28
C ALA A 34 11.54 10.09 24.93
N ASP A 35 10.85 11.03 24.30
CA ASP A 35 10.41 10.91 22.91
C ASP A 35 11.62 11.06 21.99
N ALA A 36 12.09 9.96 21.42
CA ALA A 36 13.24 9.95 20.54
C ALA A 36 12.97 9.05 19.34
N TYR A 37 12.92 9.63 18.15
CA TYR A 37 12.65 8.94 16.89
C TYR A 37 13.08 9.80 15.69
N VAL A 38 13.29 9.15 14.55
CA VAL A 38 13.52 9.81 13.26
C VAL A 38 12.36 9.43 12.34
N TYR A 39 11.72 10.41 11.70
CA TYR A 39 10.53 10.15 10.90
C TYR A 39 10.54 10.87 9.56
N LYS A 40 9.77 10.32 8.63
CA LYS A 40 9.43 10.99 7.37
C LYS A 40 7.92 10.95 7.17
N ASP A 41 7.37 12.12 6.88
CA ASP A 41 6.05 12.25 6.31
C ASP A 41 6.08 11.89 4.82
N LYS A 42 5.34 10.86 4.45
CA LYS A 42 5.24 10.42 3.05
C LYS A 42 3.93 10.86 2.38
N GLY A 43 3.04 11.53 3.11
CA GLY A 43 1.70 11.88 2.67
C GLY A 43 0.64 10.88 3.16
N VAL A 44 -0.61 11.34 3.19
CA VAL A 44 -1.77 10.53 3.61
C VAL A 44 -1.87 9.27 2.74
N ASP A 45 -2.14 8.13 3.39
CA ASP A 45 -2.32 6.81 2.76
C ASP A 45 -1.15 6.35 1.86
N TYR A 46 0.06 6.87 2.09
CA TYR A 46 1.21 6.52 1.26
C TYR A 46 1.59 5.04 1.33
N PHE A 47 1.40 4.41 2.49
CA PHE A 47 1.61 2.97 2.69
C PHE A 47 0.31 2.18 2.52
N ALA A 48 -0.48 2.53 1.50
CA ALA A 48 -1.66 1.77 1.12
C ALA A 48 -1.28 0.47 0.41
N GLY A 49 -1.94 -0.63 0.77
CA GLY A 49 -1.77 -1.91 0.09
C GLY A 49 -0.40 -2.59 0.30
N ASN A 50 0.08 -3.27 -0.75
CA ASN A 50 1.32 -4.05 -0.70
C ASN A 50 2.55 -3.15 -0.79
N PHE A 51 3.51 -3.38 0.10
CA PHE A 51 4.82 -2.73 0.04
C PHE A 51 5.93 -3.70 0.44
N THR A 52 7.15 -3.37 0.02
CA THR A 52 8.37 -3.97 0.54
C THR A 52 9.33 -2.89 1.01
N HIS A 53 9.86 -3.03 2.20
CA HIS A 53 11.01 -2.28 2.68
C HIS A 53 12.19 -3.21 2.87
N GLU A 54 13.35 -2.75 2.46
CA GLU A 54 14.60 -3.43 2.73
C GLU A 54 15.49 -2.55 3.59
N LEU A 55 16.13 -3.11 4.62
CA LEU A 55 17.04 -2.35 5.47
C LEU A 55 18.07 -3.28 6.12
N THR A 56 19.18 -2.73 6.58
CA THR A 56 20.14 -3.44 7.44
C THR A 56 19.94 -3.01 8.88
N LEU A 57 20.12 -3.95 9.81
CA LEU A 57 19.94 -3.79 11.23
C LEU A 57 21.16 -4.33 11.98
N ARG A 58 21.63 -3.58 12.99
CA ARG A 58 22.60 -4.07 13.98
C ARG A 58 22.22 -3.62 15.38
N ALA A 59 22.26 -4.55 16.33
CA ALA A 59 22.21 -4.28 17.77
C ALA A 59 23.63 -4.38 18.36
N THR A 60 24.05 -3.48 19.25
CA THR A 60 25.42 -3.45 19.83
C THR A 60 25.37 -3.42 21.35
N ALA A 61 24.98 -2.30 21.96
CA ALA A 61 24.93 -2.20 23.43
C ALA A 61 23.65 -2.81 24.02
N ASN A 62 23.78 -3.49 25.16
CA ASN A 62 22.69 -4.20 25.84
C ASN A 62 22.57 -3.88 27.33
N VAL A 63 21.40 -3.36 27.71
CA VAL A 63 20.90 -3.45 29.08
C VAL A 63 19.63 -4.30 29.07
N ASN A 64 19.46 -5.22 30.02
CA ASN A 64 18.22 -5.99 30.19
C ASN A 64 17.01 -5.07 30.22
N PHE A 65 15.93 -5.48 29.56
CA PHE A 65 14.65 -4.76 29.43
C PHE A 65 14.68 -3.53 28.52
N SER A 66 15.73 -3.37 27.72
CA SER A 66 15.82 -2.31 26.72
C SER A 66 15.00 -2.66 25.48
N VAL A 67 14.23 -1.68 24.99
CA VAL A 67 13.29 -1.85 23.89
C VAL A 67 13.33 -0.64 22.99
N VAL A 68 13.37 -0.88 21.68
CA VAL A 68 13.27 0.15 20.62
C VAL A 68 12.39 -0.38 19.49
N MET A 69 11.57 0.49 18.90
CA MET A 69 10.95 0.20 17.60
C MET A 69 11.92 0.62 16.52
N MET A 70 12.49 -0.36 15.85
CA MET A 70 13.50 -0.11 14.84
C MET A 70 12.87 0.47 13.59
N TRP A 71 11.72 -0.07 13.21
CA TRP A 71 10.95 0.37 12.08
C TRP A 71 9.49 0.46 12.50
N SER A 72 8.78 1.52 12.10
CA SER A 72 7.35 1.66 12.38
C SER A 72 6.61 2.42 11.30
N LEU A 73 5.33 2.10 11.12
CA LEU A 73 4.38 2.86 10.30
C LEU A 73 3.19 3.28 11.17
N THR A 74 2.74 4.52 11.03
CA THR A 74 1.59 5.05 11.77
C THR A 74 1.03 6.32 11.10
N ASN A 75 -0.14 6.78 11.56
CA ASN A 75 -0.75 8.05 11.17
C ASN A 75 -0.58 9.15 12.23
N ASP A 76 0.02 8.82 13.38
CA ASP A 76 0.21 9.73 14.50
C ASP A 76 1.70 9.84 14.84
N LEU A 77 2.21 11.07 15.00
CA LEU A 77 3.60 11.27 15.39
C LEU A 77 3.71 11.27 16.91
N ASP A 78 4.17 10.16 17.46
CA ASP A 78 4.45 10.00 18.87
C ASP A 78 5.52 8.93 19.11
N ASP A 79 5.96 8.75 20.35
CA ASP A 79 6.72 7.59 20.77
C ASP A 79 5.82 6.33 20.87
N PHE A 80 6.40 5.13 21.05
CA PHE A 80 5.59 3.92 21.08
C PHE A 80 4.55 3.92 22.22
N LYS A 81 4.87 4.47 23.40
CA LYS A 81 3.94 4.46 24.53
C LYS A 81 2.81 5.47 24.33
N GLY A 82 3.08 6.63 23.75
CA GLY A 82 2.06 7.59 23.36
C GLY A 82 1.08 7.02 22.33
N LEU A 83 1.57 6.26 21.35
CA LEU A 83 0.70 5.53 20.41
C LEU A 83 -0.19 4.50 21.13
N ASP A 84 0.39 3.69 22.01
CA ASP A 84 -0.30 2.66 22.80
C ASP A 84 -1.39 3.27 23.71
N ASP A 85 -1.03 4.28 24.50
CA ASP A 85 -1.95 4.92 25.46
C ASP A 85 -3.12 5.65 24.81
N ASN A 86 -2.92 6.15 23.58
CA ASN A 86 -3.94 6.85 22.83
C ASN A 86 -4.70 5.94 21.87
N ASN A 87 -4.59 4.62 22.02
CA ASN A 87 -5.28 3.61 21.23
C ASN A 87 -5.07 3.78 19.72
N LYS A 88 -3.84 4.10 19.32
CA LYS A 88 -3.51 4.34 17.91
C LYS A 88 -3.27 3.04 17.15
N ASP A 89 -3.22 3.20 15.84
CA ASP A 89 -2.88 2.13 14.92
C ASP A 89 -1.46 2.28 14.41
N SER A 90 -0.71 1.18 14.44
CA SER A 90 0.66 1.18 13.95
C SER A 90 1.24 -0.22 13.71
N LEU A 91 2.21 -0.29 12.80
CA LEU A 91 3.01 -1.49 12.55
C LEU A 91 4.41 -1.27 13.07
N HIS A 92 5.04 -2.30 13.66
CA HIS A 92 6.38 -2.16 14.25
C HIS A 92 7.25 -3.41 14.05
N LEU A 93 8.55 -3.17 13.85
CA LEU A 93 9.59 -4.14 14.16
C LEU A 93 10.24 -3.75 15.49
N LYS A 94 9.95 -4.51 16.54
CA LYS A 94 10.57 -4.33 17.86
C LYS A 94 11.91 -5.05 17.92
N LEU A 95 12.89 -4.37 18.50
CA LEU A 95 14.08 -4.99 19.08
C LEU A 95 14.03 -4.90 20.60
N ASP A 96 14.22 -6.04 21.26
CA ASP A 96 14.07 -6.22 22.70
C ASP A 96 15.26 -6.99 23.27
N HIS A 97 15.91 -6.46 24.29
CA HIS A 97 16.99 -7.18 24.98
C HIS A 97 16.47 -7.80 26.27
N GLN A 98 16.34 -9.13 26.29
CA GLN A 98 15.91 -9.89 27.47
C GLN A 98 16.78 -11.11 27.73
N GLY A 99 17.53 -11.09 28.85
CA GLY A 99 18.02 -12.25 29.57
C GLY A 99 19.18 -13.03 28.94
N GLY A 100 19.45 -12.86 27.65
CA GLY A 100 20.56 -13.53 26.95
C GLY A 100 21.80 -12.65 26.82
N VAL A 101 22.98 -13.20 27.13
CA VAL A 101 24.26 -12.52 26.90
C VAL A 101 24.43 -12.28 25.40
N ASN A 102 24.68 -11.03 25.00
CA ASN A 102 24.92 -10.63 23.61
C ASN A 102 23.83 -11.09 22.64
N GLN A 103 22.58 -11.15 23.10
CA GLN A 103 21.43 -11.51 22.27
C GLN A 103 20.32 -10.47 22.36
N ALA A 104 19.62 -10.25 21.24
CA ALA A 104 18.40 -9.46 21.22
C ALA A 104 17.28 -10.26 20.54
N LYS A 105 16.04 -9.81 20.71
CA LYS A 105 14.85 -10.42 20.15
C LYS A 105 14.21 -9.46 19.15
N LEU A 106 14.04 -9.93 17.92
CA LEU A 106 13.20 -9.27 16.93
C LEU A 106 11.77 -9.78 17.04
N VAL A 107 10.80 -8.86 17.05
CA VAL A 107 9.37 -9.17 17.10
C VAL A 107 8.62 -8.26 16.15
N LEU A 108 7.84 -8.82 15.24
CA LEU A 108 6.97 -8.09 14.34
C LEU A 108 5.62 -7.87 15.02
N ARG A 109 5.12 -6.63 15.03
CA ARG A 109 3.96 -6.25 15.83
C ARG A 109 3.00 -5.35 15.07
N GLU A 110 1.73 -5.48 15.42
CA GLU A 110 0.64 -4.56 15.10
C GLU A 110 0.08 -4.03 16.41
N LEU A 111 -0.08 -2.72 16.50
CA LEU A 111 -0.96 -2.06 17.45
C LEU A 111 -2.25 -1.72 16.69
N ASP A 112 -3.37 -2.28 17.13
CA ASP A 112 -4.68 -2.16 16.48
C ASP A 112 -5.67 -1.59 17.49
N GLY A 113 -5.97 -0.30 17.36
CA GLY A 113 -6.79 0.45 18.32
C GLY A 113 -6.31 0.33 19.76
N GLY A 114 -4.99 0.34 19.99
CA GLY A 114 -4.39 0.12 21.32
C GLY A 114 -4.22 -1.34 21.74
N THR A 115 -4.67 -2.31 20.93
CA THR A 115 -4.45 -3.74 21.21
C THR A 115 -3.19 -4.24 20.51
N LEU A 116 -2.25 -4.79 21.28
CA LEU A 116 -0.96 -5.23 20.75
C LEU A 116 -0.98 -6.71 20.32
N TYR A 117 -0.72 -6.96 19.03
CA TYR A 117 -0.55 -8.29 18.45
C TYR A 117 0.90 -8.52 18.03
N SER A 118 1.52 -9.62 18.47
CA SER A 118 2.95 -9.87 18.26
C SER A 118 3.25 -11.23 17.63
N SER A 119 4.16 -11.26 16.65
CA SER A 119 4.75 -12.51 16.16
C SER A 119 5.48 -13.27 17.26
N SER A 120 5.88 -14.51 16.99
CA SER A 120 6.93 -15.17 17.76
C SER A 120 8.20 -14.31 17.74
N ALA A 121 9.01 -14.39 18.80
CA ALA A 121 10.27 -13.68 18.88
C ALA A 121 11.40 -14.47 18.20
N LEU A 122 12.22 -13.77 17.40
CA LEU A 122 13.45 -14.31 16.81
C LEU A 122 14.66 -13.82 17.60
N THR A 123 15.47 -14.75 18.11
CA THR A 123 16.75 -14.39 18.74
C THR A 123 17.80 -14.07 17.67
N ILE A 124 18.40 -12.89 17.78
CA ILE A 124 19.55 -12.43 17.00
C ILE A 124 20.74 -12.16 17.90
N GLN A 125 21.94 -12.15 17.35
CA GLN A 125 23.16 -11.81 18.08
C GLN A 125 23.43 -10.30 18.01
N HIS A 126 24.03 -9.77 19.07
CA HIS A 126 24.64 -8.45 19.02
C HIS A 126 25.86 -8.44 18.08
N ASP A 127 26.28 -7.24 17.70
CA ASP A 127 27.45 -6.97 16.85
C ASP A 127 27.45 -7.68 15.50
N THR A 128 26.27 -8.12 15.06
CA THR A 128 26.03 -8.84 13.81
C THR A 128 25.06 -8.04 12.95
N ASP A 129 25.38 -7.87 11.67
CA ASP A 129 24.45 -7.30 10.70
C ASP A 129 23.42 -8.32 10.27
N TYR A 130 22.17 -7.90 10.28
CA TYR A 130 21.06 -8.62 9.69
C TYR A 130 20.43 -7.78 8.60
N TYR A 131 20.18 -8.41 7.46
CA TYR A 131 19.56 -7.76 6.32
C TYR A 131 18.10 -8.17 6.30
N LEU A 132 17.20 -7.19 6.26
CA LEU A 132 15.78 -7.42 6.42
C LEU A 132 15.04 -7.10 5.13
N THR A 133 13.94 -7.83 4.91
CA THR A 133 12.88 -7.49 3.96
C THR A 133 11.55 -7.52 4.71
N ILE A 134 10.95 -6.35 4.92
CA ILE A 134 9.65 -6.17 5.55
C ILE A 134 8.61 -6.04 4.43
N VAL A 135 7.64 -6.94 4.37
CA VAL A 135 6.65 -7.01 3.29
C VAL A 135 5.25 -7.00 3.86
N ARG A 136 4.38 -6.14 3.34
CA ARG A 136 2.93 -6.29 3.50
C ARG A 136 2.36 -6.95 2.25
N ASP A 137 1.60 -8.02 2.47
CA ASP A 137 0.84 -8.73 1.45
C ASP A 137 -0.64 -8.78 1.85
N GLU A 138 -1.45 -7.96 1.20
CA GLU A 138 -2.89 -7.85 1.41
C GLU A 138 -3.69 -8.99 0.77
N SER A 139 -3.06 -9.82 -0.06
CA SER A 139 -3.72 -11.00 -0.62
C SER A 139 -3.78 -12.17 0.38
N VAL A 140 -3.01 -12.10 1.48
CA VAL A 140 -2.92 -13.15 2.50
C VAL A 140 -3.52 -12.70 3.83
N GLY A 141 -4.60 -13.38 4.24
CA GLY A 141 -5.37 -13.03 5.45
C GLY A 141 -6.39 -11.91 5.18
N THR A 142 -7.46 -11.85 5.96
CA THR A 142 -8.62 -10.97 5.72
C THR A 142 -8.24 -9.49 5.56
N TYR A 143 -7.26 -9.03 6.35
CA TYR A 143 -6.78 -7.64 6.35
C TYR A 143 -5.33 -7.50 5.88
N GLY A 144 -4.79 -8.57 5.29
CA GLY A 144 -3.39 -8.68 4.91
C GLY A 144 -2.49 -9.26 5.99
N THR A 145 -1.26 -9.56 5.59
CA THR A 145 -0.22 -10.12 6.45
C THR A 145 1.09 -9.37 6.24
N LEU A 146 1.73 -9.01 7.35
CA LEU A 146 3.06 -8.45 7.40
C LEU A 146 4.08 -9.56 7.62
N TYR A 147 5.17 -9.54 6.87
CA TYR A 147 6.31 -10.42 7.00
C TYR A 147 7.57 -9.60 7.27
N CYS A 148 8.48 -10.11 8.09
CA CYS A 148 9.85 -9.64 8.16
C CYS A 148 10.76 -10.83 7.94
N ARG A 149 11.33 -10.92 6.74
CA ARG A 149 12.36 -11.90 6.38
C ARG A 149 13.71 -11.35 6.82
N VAL A 150 14.49 -12.19 7.49
CA VAL A 150 15.77 -11.84 8.10
C VAL A 150 16.84 -12.69 7.43
N TYR A 151 17.91 -12.07 6.94
CA TYR A 151 18.99 -12.70 6.19
C TYR A 151 20.34 -12.42 6.83
N PHE A 152 21.30 -13.33 6.62
CA PHE A 152 22.69 -13.16 7.07
C PHE A 152 23.58 -12.41 6.06
N ASP A 153 23.12 -12.21 4.83
CA ASP A 153 23.88 -11.63 3.74
C ASP A 153 23.16 -10.45 3.07
N ALA A 154 23.94 -9.48 2.61
CA ALA A 154 23.42 -8.28 1.94
C ALA A 154 22.68 -8.59 0.63
N ALA A 155 23.01 -9.70 -0.04
CA ALA A 155 22.31 -10.14 -1.24
C ALA A 155 20.94 -10.79 -0.93
N ARG A 156 20.59 -10.97 0.35
CA ARG A 156 19.33 -11.53 0.83
C ARG A 156 19.04 -12.92 0.25
N THR A 157 20.08 -13.75 0.16
CA THR A 157 20.00 -15.12 -0.38
C THR A 157 20.04 -16.20 0.71
N ASN A 158 20.61 -15.89 1.88
CA ASN A 158 20.71 -16.79 3.03
C ASN A 158 19.68 -16.39 4.10
N LEU A 159 18.45 -16.88 3.93
CA LEU A 159 17.34 -16.62 4.84
C LEU A 159 17.60 -17.28 6.20
N PHE A 160 17.67 -16.46 7.24
CA PHE A 160 17.76 -16.91 8.63
C PHE A 160 16.38 -17.29 9.19
N ALA A 161 15.39 -16.40 9.07
CA ALA A 161 14.05 -16.61 9.59
C ALA A 161 13.03 -15.66 8.96
N THR A 162 11.75 -15.99 9.11
CA THR A 162 10.63 -15.11 8.76
C THR A 162 9.74 -14.91 9.98
N LEU A 163 9.57 -13.66 10.39
CA LEU A 163 8.54 -13.24 11.33
C LEU A 163 7.25 -12.95 10.56
N THR A 164 6.11 -13.38 11.07
CA THR A 164 4.80 -13.23 10.39
C THR A 164 3.77 -12.62 11.32
N ARG A 165 3.04 -11.61 10.83
CA ARG A 165 1.90 -11.03 11.50
C ARG A 165 0.70 -10.80 10.57
N THR A 166 -0.33 -11.62 10.71
CA THR A 166 -1.65 -11.35 10.09
C THR A 166 -2.34 -10.19 10.79
N LEU A 167 -2.77 -9.20 10.01
CA LEU A 167 -3.32 -7.94 10.51
C LEU A 167 -4.75 -8.11 11.01
N GLN A 168 -5.16 -7.24 11.94
CA GLN A 168 -6.43 -7.33 12.65
C GLN A 168 -7.38 -6.17 12.29
N SER A 169 -8.67 -6.38 12.57
CA SER A 169 -9.82 -5.46 12.46
C SER A 169 -10.14 -4.83 11.09
N SER A 170 -9.15 -4.37 10.34
CA SER A 170 -9.31 -3.59 9.10
C SER A 170 -7.99 -3.50 8.33
N LYS A 171 -8.08 -3.20 7.02
CA LYS A 171 -6.92 -2.75 6.24
C LYS A 171 -6.61 -1.32 6.65
N LYS A 172 -5.39 -1.10 7.13
CA LYS A 172 -4.95 0.22 7.63
C LYS A 172 -3.92 0.80 6.69
N ASP A 173 -4.07 2.04 6.28
CA ASP A 173 -3.09 2.73 5.46
C ASP A 173 -2.37 3.76 6.32
N PHE A 174 -1.08 3.97 6.06
CA PHE A 174 -0.22 4.78 6.92
C PHE A 174 0.44 5.93 6.17
N ARG A 175 0.74 7.00 6.89
CA ARG A 175 1.39 8.22 6.40
C ARG A 175 2.86 8.32 6.75
N TYR A 176 3.22 7.99 7.98
CA TYR A 176 4.56 8.19 8.49
C TYR A 176 5.34 6.89 8.54
N VAL A 177 6.63 6.98 8.21
CA VAL A 177 7.62 5.96 8.59
C VAL A 177 8.48 6.53 9.71
N LEU A 178 8.63 5.78 10.80
CA LEU A 178 9.46 6.11 11.95
C LEU A 178 10.57 5.05 12.08
N LEU A 179 11.76 5.51 12.46
CA LEU A 179 12.96 4.70 12.62
C LEU A 179 13.61 5.01 13.98
N SER A 180 14.14 3.97 14.62
CA SER A 180 14.80 4.05 15.93
C SER A 180 13.98 4.80 16.99
N GLN A 181 12.70 4.43 17.13
CA GLN A 181 11.75 5.04 18.04
C GLN A 181 11.86 4.44 19.45
N SER A 182 12.08 5.30 20.44
CA SER A 182 12.04 4.96 21.86
C SER A 182 10.63 4.57 22.31
N THR A 183 10.53 4.02 23.52
CA THR A 183 9.23 3.65 24.11
C THR A 183 8.73 4.59 25.19
N ASN A 184 9.49 5.63 25.56
CA ASN A 184 9.16 6.60 26.62
C ASN A 184 8.36 6.07 27.83
N SER A 185 8.66 4.87 28.31
CA SER A 185 7.92 4.22 29.40
C SER A 185 8.48 4.57 30.78
N GLY A 186 9.14 5.72 30.95
CA GLY A 186 9.67 6.18 32.23
C GLY A 186 10.96 5.50 32.74
N HIS A 187 11.74 4.81 31.90
CA HIS A 187 12.95 4.09 32.35
C HIS A 187 14.24 4.60 31.71
N SER A 188 15.09 5.25 32.51
CA SER A 188 16.34 5.91 32.05
C SER A 188 17.56 4.98 31.92
N ILE A 189 17.52 3.80 32.53
CA ILE A 189 18.66 2.87 32.57
C ILE A 189 18.58 1.76 31.52
N TYR A 190 17.40 1.48 30.98
CA TYR A 190 17.18 0.43 29.99
C TYR A 190 17.47 0.99 28.60
N ALA A 191 18.74 0.98 28.22
CA ALA A 191 19.24 1.56 26.98
C ALA A 191 19.75 0.51 26.00
N ILE A 192 19.49 0.75 24.72
CA ILE A 192 19.99 -0.06 23.60
C ILE A 192 20.77 0.82 22.62
N SER A 193 21.83 0.26 22.05
CA SER A 193 22.57 0.90 20.96
C SER A 193 22.56 0.03 19.71
N GLY A 194 22.71 0.66 18.56
CA GLY A 194 22.66 -0.01 17.28
C GLY A 194 22.45 0.96 16.13
N TYR A 195 22.20 0.41 14.95
CA TYR A 195 21.81 1.22 13.81
C TYR A 195 20.83 0.50 12.90
N ILE A 196 20.18 1.32 12.09
CA ILE A 196 19.53 0.93 10.85
C ILE A 196 20.20 1.68 9.72
N GLU A 197 20.36 1.03 8.58
CA GLU A 197 20.89 1.68 7.40
C GLU A 197 20.26 1.17 6.11
N ASN A 198 20.45 1.96 5.05
CA ASN A 198 20.08 1.64 3.69
C ASN A 198 18.61 1.21 3.57
N LEU A 199 17.69 2.01 4.14
CA LEU A 199 16.27 1.78 3.93
C LEU A 199 15.98 2.01 2.44
N GLU A 200 15.64 0.94 1.74
CA GLU A 200 15.13 0.98 0.39
C GLU A 200 13.64 0.72 0.41
N GLN A 201 12.90 1.58 -0.29
CA GLN A 201 11.46 1.44 -0.40
C GLN A 201 11.07 0.90 -1.78
N TRP A 202 10.29 -0.18 -1.74
CA TRP A 202 9.49 -0.71 -2.84
C TRP A 202 8.02 -0.45 -2.50
N ASN A 203 7.51 0.71 -2.87
CA ASN A 203 6.08 0.76 -3.12
C ASN A 203 5.88 0.05 -4.45
N GLN A 204 5.05 -1.01 -4.49
CA GLN A 204 4.44 -1.34 -5.77
C GLN A 204 3.74 -0.05 -6.21
N LEU A 205 4.28 0.63 -7.23
CA LEU A 205 3.64 1.81 -7.78
C LEU A 205 2.25 1.33 -8.22
N PHE A 206 1.21 1.78 -7.53
CA PHE A 206 -0.13 1.58 -8.03
C PHE A 206 -0.27 2.42 -9.29
N VAL A 207 -0.48 1.75 -10.40
CA VAL A 207 -0.61 2.35 -11.72
C VAL A 207 -2.03 2.07 -12.16
N ALA A 208 -2.77 3.12 -12.52
CA ALA A 208 -4.10 2.94 -13.09
C ALA A 208 -4.01 2.19 -14.43
N PRO A 209 -5.04 1.42 -14.83
CA PRO A 209 -4.99 0.67 -16.08
C PRO A 209 -4.84 1.62 -17.27
N THR A 210 -4.37 1.13 -18.41
CA THR A 210 -4.44 1.89 -19.67
C THR A 210 -5.41 1.20 -20.60
N ILE A 211 -6.34 1.96 -21.17
CA ILE A 211 -7.44 1.44 -21.96
C ILE A 211 -7.73 2.33 -23.17
N THR A 212 -8.15 1.69 -24.26
CA THR A 212 -8.55 2.34 -25.51
C THR A 212 -10.02 2.01 -25.81
N THR A 213 -10.71 2.93 -26.48
CA THR A 213 -12.09 2.74 -26.94
C THR A 213 -12.08 2.64 -28.46
N GLN A 214 -12.74 1.63 -28.99
CA GLN A 214 -12.93 1.43 -30.43
C GLN A 214 -14.34 1.87 -30.85
N ALA A 215 -14.57 1.95 -32.16
CA ALA A 215 -15.89 2.30 -32.69
C ALA A 215 -16.97 1.32 -32.21
N VAL A 216 -18.17 1.85 -31.95
CA VAL A 216 -19.35 1.05 -31.58
C VAL A 216 -19.83 0.23 -32.79
N SER A 217 -20.29 -1.00 -32.55
CA SER A 217 -20.83 -1.92 -33.57
C SER A 217 -22.27 -2.35 -33.23
N ASP A 218 -22.89 -3.12 -34.13
CA ASP A 218 -24.23 -3.74 -33.93
C ASP A 218 -25.31 -2.77 -33.44
N ILE A 219 -25.29 -1.56 -34.02
CA ILE A 219 -26.19 -0.47 -33.63
C ILE A 219 -27.61 -0.78 -34.10
N ALA A 220 -28.53 -0.90 -33.14
CA ALA A 220 -29.95 -1.07 -33.35
C ALA A 220 -30.74 0.14 -32.80
N GLU A 221 -32.07 0.04 -32.75
CA GLU A 221 -32.94 1.09 -32.24
C GLU A 221 -32.71 1.35 -30.74
N THR A 222 -32.52 0.30 -29.94
CA THR A 222 -32.42 0.40 -28.47
C THR A 222 -31.21 -0.32 -27.87
N THR A 223 -30.30 -0.82 -28.71
CA THR A 223 -29.09 -1.55 -28.29
C THR A 223 -27.91 -1.20 -29.20
N ALA A 224 -26.70 -1.38 -28.68
CA ALA A 224 -25.47 -1.32 -29.46
C ALA A 224 -24.32 -2.02 -28.72
N THR A 225 -23.24 -2.38 -29.42
CA THR A 225 -22.07 -3.03 -28.83
C THR A 225 -20.92 -2.04 -28.68
N GLY A 226 -20.53 -1.75 -27.44
CA GLY A 226 -19.32 -1.00 -27.12
C GLY A 226 -18.07 -1.88 -27.23
N ASN A 227 -16.99 -1.33 -27.77
CA ASN A 227 -15.73 -2.06 -28.00
C ASN A 227 -14.57 -1.37 -27.26
N GLY A 228 -13.84 -2.12 -26.43
CA GLY A 228 -12.71 -1.61 -25.66
C GLY A 228 -11.50 -2.55 -25.70
N ASN A 229 -10.32 -2.03 -25.40
CA ASN A 229 -9.10 -2.82 -25.30
C ASN A 229 -8.21 -2.31 -24.18
N ILE A 230 -7.98 -3.16 -23.18
CA ILE A 230 -7.06 -2.92 -22.06
C ILE A 230 -5.64 -3.15 -22.59
N THR A 231 -4.85 -2.08 -22.69
CA THR A 231 -3.46 -2.13 -23.17
C THR A 231 -2.45 -2.34 -22.04
N ASP A 232 -2.82 -1.96 -20.81
CA ASP A 232 -2.07 -2.23 -19.59
C ASP A 232 -3.06 -2.46 -18.44
N LEU A 233 -2.83 -3.51 -17.64
CA LEU A 233 -3.64 -3.80 -16.45
C LEU A 233 -3.37 -2.82 -15.31
N GLY A 234 -2.24 -2.10 -15.36
CA GLY A 234 -1.76 -1.33 -14.23
C GLY A 234 -1.32 -2.24 -13.10
N SER A 235 -1.35 -1.72 -11.87
CA SER A 235 -1.09 -2.49 -10.66
C SER A 235 -1.94 -1.94 -9.52
N PRO A 236 -2.73 -2.76 -8.80
CA PRO A 236 -3.05 -4.16 -9.11
C PRO A 236 -3.93 -4.29 -10.36
N ASN A 237 -4.25 -5.52 -10.77
CA ASN A 237 -5.14 -5.78 -11.89
C ASN A 237 -6.52 -5.10 -11.72
N PRO A 238 -7.22 -4.73 -12.80
CA PRO A 238 -8.55 -4.14 -12.73
C PRO A 238 -9.56 -5.07 -12.04
N THR A 239 -10.34 -4.49 -11.13
CA THR A 239 -11.45 -5.16 -10.44
C THR A 239 -12.79 -4.97 -11.17
N ALA A 240 -12.86 -4.01 -12.08
CA ALA A 240 -14.03 -3.74 -12.94
C ALA A 240 -13.58 -3.16 -14.29
N HIS A 241 -14.23 -3.54 -15.37
CA HIS A 241 -14.05 -2.94 -16.70
C HIS A 241 -15.34 -3.00 -17.52
N GLY A 242 -15.45 -2.16 -18.54
CA GLY A 242 -16.65 -2.08 -19.38
C GLY A 242 -16.67 -0.83 -20.23
N VAL A 243 -17.86 -0.38 -20.60
CA VAL A 243 -18.08 0.91 -21.26
C VAL A 243 -19.05 1.76 -20.46
N CYS A 244 -18.89 3.08 -20.49
CA CYS A 244 -19.84 4.06 -19.98
C CYS A 244 -20.30 5.01 -21.09
N TRP A 245 -21.54 5.49 -21.00
CA TRP A 245 -22.15 6.33 -22.04
C TRP A 245 -23.13 7.37 -21.49
N ASN A 246 -23.37 8.42 -22.29
CA ASN A 246 -24.41 9.44 -22.08
C ASN A 246 -24.74 10.16 -23.41
N THR A 247 -25.64 11.15 -23.36
CA THR A 247 -26.05 11.97 -24.53
C THR A 247 -25.45 13.39 -24.53
N VAL A 248 -24.56 13.70 -23.59
CA VAL A 248 -24.03 15.06 -23.36
C VAL A 248 -22.51 15.19 -23.55
N GLY A 249 -21.80 14.07 -23.70
CA GLY A 249 -20.35 14.00 -23.80
C GLY A 249 -19.65 13.68 -22.47
N SER A 250 -18.37 13.30 -22.59
CA SER A 250 -17.43 12.92 -21.54
C SER A 250 -18.00 11.96 -20.49
N PRO A 251 -18.58 10.80 -20.88
CA PRO A 251 -19.17 9.89 -19.92
C PRO A 251 -18.13 9.36 -18.93
N THR A 252 -18.59 9.11 -17.70
CA THR A 252 -17.81 8.52 -16.60
C THR A 252 -18.56 7.32 -16.01
N ILE A 253 -17.95 6.58 -15.09
CA ILE A 253 -18.61 5.45 -14.41
C ILE A 253 -19.77 5.85 -13.48
N ALA A 254 -20.10 7.15 -13.39
CA ALA A 254 -21.28 7.68 -12.72
C ALA A 254 -22.50 7.82 -13.66
N ASN A 255 -22.31 7.65 -14.97
CA ASN A 255 -23.39 7.59 -15.95
C ASN A 255 -23.84 6.13 -16.19
N ASP A 256 -24.60 5.89 -17.25
CA ASP A 256 -24.92 4.54 -17.70
C ASP A 256 -23.62 3.80 -18.06
N LYS A 257 -23.54 2.53 -17.66
CA LYS A 257 -22.36 1.70 -17.86
C LYS A 257 -22.68 0.20 -17.87
N THR A 258 -21.79 -0.57 -18.47
CA THR A 258 -21.66 -2.01 -18.23
C THR A 258 -20.63 -2.28 -17.14
N ASP A 259 -20.59 -3.50 -16.61
CA ASP A 259 -19.50 -3.99 -15.75
C ASP A 259 -19.24 -5.47 -16.07
N GLU A 260 -18.16 -5.72 -16.80
CA GLU A 260 -17.69 -7.06 -17.20
C GLU A 260 -16.83 -7.70 -16.09
N GLY A 261 -16.71 -7.05 -14.93
CA GLY A 261 -15.99 -7.57 -13.75
C GLY A 261 -14.47 -7.41 -13.82
N ALA A 262 -13.75 -8.26 -13.10
CA ALA A 262 -12.29 -8.18 -13.01
C ALA A 262 -11.60 -8.60 -14.30
N ALA A 263 -10.50 -7.93 -14.64
CA ALA A 263 -9.66 -8.28 -15.78
C ALA A 263 -8.32 -8.87 -15.31
N GLY A 264 -8.02 -10.11 -15.71
CA GLY A 264 -6.76 -10.78 -15.37
C GLY A 264 -5.67 -10.68 -16.45
N ALA A 265 -6.01 -10.20 -17.65
CA ALA A 265 -5.14 -10.13 -18.80
C ALA A 265 -5.47 -8.89 -19.65
N THR A 266 -4.49 -8.36 -20.36
CA THR A 266 -4.73 -7.35 -21.40
C THR A 266 -5.48 -7.96 -22.58
N GLY A 267 -6.14 -7.11 -23.38
CA GLY A 267 -6.85 -7.54 -24.57
C GLY A 267 -8.16 -6.80 -24.82
N ALA A 268 -8.75 -7.16 -25.96
CA ALA A 268 -10.02 -6.62 -26.41
C ALA A 268 -11.20 -7.25 -25.65
N PHE A 269 -12.22 -6.45 -25.40
CA PHE A 269 -13.49 -6.87 -24.84
C PHE A 269 -14.64 -6.13 -25.53
N THR A 270 -15.84 -6.70 -25.41
CA THR A 270 -17.07 -6.09 -25.90
C THR A 270 -18.08 -5.98 -24.76
N SER A 271 -18.94 -4.97 -24.84
CA SER A 271 -19.97 -4.71 -23.84
C SER A 271 -21.30 -4.38 -24.52
N GLY A 272 -22.36 -5.09 -24.14
CA GLY A 272 -23.71 -4.88 -24.68
C GLY A 272 -24.41 -3.70 -24.01
N MET A 273 -24.61 -2.61 -24.76
CA MET A 273 -25.39 -1.45 -24.32
C MET A 273 -26.87 -1.69 -24.62
N THR A 274 -27.74 -1.41 -23.64
CA THR A 274 -29.19 -1.62 -23.72
C THR A 274 -29.93 -0.39 -23.20
N ASN A 275 -31.25 -0.36 -23.36
CA ASN A 275 -32.12 0.76 -22.95
C ASN A 275 -31.73 2.10 -23.59
N LEU A 276 -31.31 2.06 -24.85
CA LEU A 276 -31.03 3.26 -25.62
C LEU A 276 -32.31 3.80 -26.27
N ASP A 277 -32.39 5.11 -26.47
CA ASP A 277 -33.49 5.75 -27.16
C ASP A 277 -33.26 5.69 -28.69
N PRO A 278 -34.28 5.36 -29.51
CA PRO A 278 -34.15 5.35 -30.97
C PRO A 278 -33.80 6.73 -31.55
N GLY A 279 -33.00 6.74 -32.63
CA GLY A 279 -32.60 7.96 -33.33
C GLY A 279 -31.80 8.96 -32.49
N THR A 280 -31.12 8.52 -31.43
CA THR A 280 -30.45 9.36 -30.44
C THR A 280 -28.93 9.25 -30.53
N LEU A 281 -28.24 10.39 -30.43
CA LEU A 281 -26.77 10.46 -30.40
C LEU A 281 -26.25 10.14 -29.01
N TYR A 282 -25.29 9.22 -28.93
CA TYR A 282 -24.61 8.82 -27.70
C TYR A 282 -23.09 8.99 -27.82
N TYR A 283 -22.48 9.31 -26.69
CA TYR A 283 -21.03 9.35 -26.46
C TYR A 283 -20.64 8.16 -25.58
N VAL A 284 -19.58 7.44 -25.94
CA VAL A 284 -19.15 6.21 -25.26
C VAL A 284 -17.67 6.26 -24.96
N ARG A 285 -17.28 5.77 -23.78
CA ARG A 285 -15.89 5.53 -23.39
C ARG A 285 -15.76 4.16 -22.74
N ALA A 286 -14.73 3.41 -23.12
CA ALA A 286 -14.30 2.23 -22.38
C ALA A 286 -13.65 2.66 -21.05
N TYR A 287 -13.86 1.90 -19.98
CA TYR A 287 -13.25 2.15 -18.67
C TYR A 287 -12.64 0.89 -18.07
N ALA A 288 -11.64 1.08 -17.21
CA ALA A 288 -11.13 0.04 -16.31
C ALA A 288 -10.74 0.66 -14.97
N THR A 289 -11.04 -0.03 -13.87
CA THR A 289 -10.84 0.43 -12.50
C THR A 289 -10.00 -0.56 -11.72
N ASN A 290 -8.96 -0.07 -11.05
CA ASN A 290 -8.25 -0.78 -9.98
C ASN A 290 -8.15 0.13 -8.73
N SER A 291 -7.38 -0.28 -7.72
CA SER A 291 -7.20 0.53 -6.51
C SER A 291 -6.35 1.79 -6.71
N SER A 292 -5.64 1.93 -7.85
CA SER A 292 -4.96 3.17 -8.24
C SER A 292 -5.93 4.22 -8.79
N GLY A 293 -7.04 3.78 -9.40
CA GLY A 293 -8.07 4.65 -9.93
C GLY A 293 -8.80 4.06 -11.14
N THR A 294 -9.62 4.90 -11.78
CA THR A 294 -10.33 4.58 -13.01
C THR A 294 -9.71 5.30 -14.20
N SER A 295 -9.38 4.53 -15.23
CA SER A 295 -8.94 5.05 -16.52
C SER A 295 -10.05 4.94 -17.54
N TYR A 296 -10.02 5.87 -18.50
CA TYR A 296 -10.99 5.95 -19.57
C TYR A 296 -10.29 6.06 -20.91
N GLY A 297 -10.82 5.38 -21.92
CA GLY A 297 -10.37 5.53 -23.29
C GLY A 297 -10.80 6.87 -23.90
N SER A 298 -10.47 7.05 -25.17
CA SER A 298 -10.97 8.15 -25.99
C SER A 298 -12.48 8.08 -26.13
N GLU A 299 -13.12 9.24 -26.23
CA GLU A 299 -14.54 9.30 -26.55
C GLU A 299 -14.82 8.95 -28.01
N VAL A 300 -15.85 8.14 -28.23
CA VAL A 300 -16.42 7.86 -29.55
C VAL A 300 -17.91 8.16 -29.55
N MET A 301 -18.47 8.45 -30.73
CA MET A 301 -19.89 8.79 -30.90
C MET A 301 -20.59 7.80 -31.81
N PHE A 302 -21.87 7.53 -31.56
CA PHE A 302 -22.75 6.80 -32.46
C PHE A 302 -24.20 7.25 -32.32
N THR A 303 -25.02 7.03 -33.35
CA THR A 303 -26.47 7.31 -33.31
C THR A 303 -27.23 6.01 -33.47
N THR A 304 -28.18 5.72 -32.57
CA THR A 304 -29.07 4.57 -32.69
C THR A 304 -29.95 4.68 -33.93
N LEU A 305 -30.46 3.53 -34.41
CA LEU A 305 -31.40 3.53 -35.53
C LEU A 305 -32.71 4.21 -35.12
N SER A 306 -33.34 4.94 -36.04
CA SER A 306 -34.68 5.49 -35.83
C SER A 306 -35.74 4.40 -35.99
N VAL A 307 -36.84 4.52 -35.25
CA VAL A 307 -38.02 3.66 -35.46
C VAL A 307 -38.51 3.82 -36.89
N ALA A 308 -38.63 2.72 -37.63
CA ALA A 308 -39.20 2.74 -38.97
C ALA A 308 -40.63 3.30 -38.91
N ALA A 309 -40.89 4.44 -39.55
CA ALA A 309 -42.24 4.94 -39.72
C ALA A 309 -43.03 3.92 -40.55
N GLY A 310 -44.00 3.25 -39.94
CA GLY A 310 -44.89 2.35 -40.64
C GLY A 310 -45.64 3.12 -41.72
N TYR A 311 -45.27 2.92 -42.98
CA TYR A 311 -46.07 3.40 -44.11
C TYR A 311 -47.37 2.59 -44.13
N SER A 312 -48.44 3.11 -43.54
CA SER A 312 -49.79 2.62 -43.87
C SER A 312 -50.06 3.03 -45.30
N GLN A 313 -49.91 2.11 -46.24
CA GLN A 313 -50.34 2.29 -47.61
C GLN A 313 -51.86 2.44 -47.59
N ALA A 314 -52.35 3.68 -47.65
CA ALA A 314 -53.77 3.93 -47.83
C ALA A 314 -54.16 3.33 -49.19
N HIS A 315 -54.92 2.23 -49.14
CA HIS A 315 -55.63 1.71 -50.30
C HIS A 315 -56.58 2.80 -50.78
N ILE A 316 -56.25 3.42 -51.91
CA ILE A 316 -57.21 4.22 -52.67
C ILE A 316 -57.94 3.23 -53.57
N ILE A 317 -59.22 3.02 -53.27
CA ILE A 317 -60.19 2.31 -54.12
C ILE A 317 -60.68 3.28 -55.20
#